data_AF-A0A9P9MEB7-F1
#
_entry.id   AF-A0A9P9MEB7-F1
#
_cell.length_a   1.000
_cell.length_b   1.000
_cell.length_c   1.000
_cell.angle_alpha   90.00
_cell.angle_beta   90.00
_cell.angle_gamma   90.00
#
_symmetry.space_group_name_H-M   'P 1'
#
loop_
_entity.id
_entity.type
_entity.pdbx_description
1 polymer ?
#
loop_
_entity_poly.entity_id
_entity_poly.type
_entity_poly.pdbx_seq_one_letter_code
_entity_poly.pdbx_strand_id
1 'polypeptide(L)'
;MAPENFVDSPPIKQNYLDYLAAQKFDATDDNNITENYNLEDFYIWALEPCLPLFETIASAPKQNLKVTLHDFLYPVVFYYSLRAVDGGLTPVQSEGRGAGMVPPGLELDDSAFSPAWPSFLPTEIEICVTNPEDAIHASPNKVLVNGKAIAFFKLYQPGDTDMALRELENYKQITESNLDPGLRICRLLSVIKDAGNQLFGLLWTYIECDFLTLACAVEPDTPASTKQKWVDQVTGTLT
;
A
#
# COMPACT_ATOMS: atom_id res chain seq x y z
N MET A 1 -18.23 15.80 -3.95
CA MET A 1 -18.74 16.15 -5.29
C MET A 1 -19.04 17.63 -5.31
N ALA A 2 -18.81 18.31 -6.43
CA ALA A 2 -18.98 19.76 -6.48
C ALA A 2 -20.44 20.14 -6.81
N PRO A 3 -20.99 21.24 -6.28
CA PRO A 3 -22.40 21.62 -6.46
C PRO A 3 -22.83 21.75 -7.94
N GLU A 4 -21.90 22.14 -8.81
CA GLU A 4 -22.09 22.22 -10.26
C GLU A 4 -22.42 20.87 -10.91
N ASN A 5 -22.12 19.75 -10.26
CA ASN A 5 -22.42 18.43 -10.78
C ASN A 5 -23.91 18.05 -10.65
N PHE A 6 -24.73 18.87 -9.98
CA PHE A 6 -26.14 18.55 -9.71
C PHE A 6 -27.14 19.55 -10.32
N VAL A 7 -26.67 20.47 -11.17
CA VAL A 7 -27.49 21.56 -11.71
C VAL A 7 -28.73 21.04 -12.43
N ASP A 8 -28.62 19.89 -13.10
CA ASP A 8 -29.68 19.30 -13.89
C ASP A 8 -30.63 18.37 -13.09
N SER A 9 -30.40 18.18 -11.78
CA SER A 9 -31.30 17.39 -10.92
C SER A 9 -31.34 17.87 -9.46
N PRO A 10 -32.29 18.74 -9.11
CA PRO A 10 -32.57 19.12 -7.73
C PRO A 10 -32.84 17.93 -6.78
N PRO A 11 -33.53 16.85 -7.19
CA PRO A 11 -33.72 15.68 -6.33
C PRO A 11 -32.40 14.97 -5.97
N ILE A 12 -31.50 14.76 -6.93
CA ILE A 12 -30.19 14.14 -6.65
C ILE A 12 -29.35 15.03 -5.75
N LYS A 13 -29.41 16.35 -5.96
CA LYS A 13 -28.76 17.32 -5.06
C LYS A 13 -29.28 17.19 -3.63
N GLN A 14 -30.59 17.03 -3.45
CA GLN A 14 -31.19 16.86 -2.14
C GLN A 14 -30.72 15.56 -1.48
N ASN A 15 -30.74 14.43 -2.21
CA ASN A 15 -30.20 13.16 -1.69
C ASN A 15 -28.74 13.30 -1.23
N TYR A 16 -27.89 13.96 -2.02
CA TYR A 16 -26.51 14.23 -1.63
C TYR A 16 -26.40 15.05 -0.34
N LEU A 17 -27.20 16.11 -0.20
CA LEU A 17 -27.22 16.95 0.98
C LEU A 17 -27.75 16.21 2.22
N ASP A 18 -28.73 15.32 2.05
CA ASP A 18 -29.29 14.50 3.12
C ASP A 18 -28.22 13.53 3.65
N TYR A 19 -27.44 12.88 2.78
CA TYR A 19 -26.29 12.07 3.19
C TYR A 19 -25.21 12.88 3.92
N LEU A 20 -24.88 14.09 3.44
CA LEU A 20 -23.92 14.97 4.13
C LEU A 20 -24.43 15.45 5.49
N ALA A 21 -25.73 15.67 5.63
CA ALA A 21 -26.34 16.06 6.90
C ALA A 21 -26.25 14.90 7.91
N ALA A 22 -26.61 13.68 7.49
CA ALA A 22 -26.53 12.48 8.33
C ALA A 22 -25.11 12.25 8.87
N GLN A 23 -24.07 12.39 8.02
CA GLN A 23 -22.68 12.25 8.45
C GLN A 23 -22.25 13.29 9.50
N LYS A 24 -22.77 14.51 9.43
CA LYS A 24 -22.46 15.57 10.41
C LYS A 24 -23.13 15.34 11.75
N PHE A 25 -24.34 14.78 11.77
CA PHE A 25 -25.07 14.49 12.99
C PHE A 25 -24.45 13.33 13.77
N ASP A 26 -24.01 12.27 13.08
CA ASP A 26 -23.32 11.12 13.68
C ASP A 26 -22.01 11.51 14.40
N ALA A 27 -21.36 12.60 13.97
CA ALA A 27 -20.14 13.11 14.60
C ALA A 27 -20.38 13.98 15.86
N THR A 28 -21.64 14.33 16.20
CA THR A 28 -21.93 15.34 17.23
C THR A 28 -22.96 14.96 18.29
N ASP A 29 -23.71 13.87 18.15
CA ASP A 29 -24.77 13.52 19.11
C ASP A 29 -24.94 11.99 19.28
N ASP A 30 -24.41 11.45 20.38
CA ASP A 30 -24.39 10.01 20.73
C ASP A 30 -25.78 9.46 21.12
N ASN A 31 -26.86 10.23 20.95
CA ASN A 31 -28.19 9.89 21.46
C ASN A 31 -29.37 10.15 20.50
N ASN A 32 -29.13 10.37 19.21
CA ASN A 32 -30.21 10.41 18.22
C ASN A 32 -29.77 9.78 16.90
N ILE A 33 -29.64 8.46 16.90
CA ILE A 33 -29.53 7.66 15.68
C ILE A 33 -30.84 7.89 14.90
N THR A 34 -30.80 8.78 13.91
CA THR A 34 -31.82 8.76 12.86
C THR A 34 -31.53 7.51 12.04
N GLU A 35 -32.25 6.43 12.35
CA GLU A 35 -32.08 5.05 11.83
C GLU A 35 -32.10 4.89 10.29
N ASN A 36 -32.18 5.97 9.51
CA ASN A 36 -32.57 5.93 8.11
C ASN A 36 -31.47 6.26 7.10
N TYR A 37 -30.24 6.54 7.53
CA TYR A 37 -29.12 6.85 6.62
C TYR A 37 -27.81 6.24 7.12
N ASN A 38 -27.43 5.09 6.56
CA ASN A 38 -26.12 4.46 6.80
C ASN A 38 -25.08 5.07 5.85
N LEU A 39 -23.84 5.27 6.33
CA LEU A 39 -22.70 5.70 5.52
C LEU A 39 -22.45 4.72 4.35
N GLU A 40 -22.71 3.43 4.55
CA GLU A 40 -22.62 2.42 3.51
C GLU A 40 -23.61 2.67 2.36
N ASP A 41 -24.84 3.12 2.67
CA ASP A 41 -25.86 3.44 1.65
C ASP A 41 -25.41 4.60 0.77
N PHE A 42 -24.69 5.58 1.34
CA PHE A 42 -24.10 6.67 0.56
C PHE A 42 -23.05 6.14 -0.44
N TYR A 43 -22.16 5.24 0.01
CA TYR A 43 -21.14 4.67 -0.87
C TYR A 43 -21.77 3.81 -1.96
N ILE A 44 -22.77 2.99 -1.63
CA ILE A 44 -23.52 2.20 -2.60
C ILE A 44 -24.17 3.13 -3.63
N TRP A 45 -24.92 4.13 -3.18
CA TRP A 45 -25.59 5.10 -4.05
C TRP A 45 -24.62 5.84 -4.99
N ALA A 46 -23.42 6.20 -4.50
CA ALA A 46 -22.42 6.87 -5.31
C ALA A 46 -21.68 5.93 -6.27
N LEU A 47 -21.44 4.67 -5.88
CA LEU A 47 -20.64 3.70 -6.65
C LEU A 47 -21.45 2.87 -7.65
N GLU A 48 -22.73 2.62 -7.38
CA GLU A 48 -23.61 1.82 -8.24
C GLU A 48 -23.60 2.28 -9.71
N PRO A 49 -23.66 3.59 -10.04
CA PRO A 49 -23.57 4.05 -11.43
C PRO A 49 -22.22 3.77 -12.11
N CYS A 50 -21.17 3.55 -11.32
CA CYS A 50 -19.82 3.28 -11.80
C CYS A 50 -19.56 1.80 -12.07
N LEU A 51 -20.38 0.87 -11.58
CA LEU A 51 -20.12 -0.57 -11.70
C LEU A 51 -19.99 -1.03 -13.17
N PRO A 52 -20.89 -0.66 -14.11
CA PRO A 52 -20.75 -1.07 -15.51
C PRO A 52 -19.48 -0.50 -16.18
N LEU A 53 -19.08 0.70 -15.73
CA LEU A 53 -17.86 1.35 -16.18
C LEU A 53 -16.62 0.58 -15.68
N PHE A 54 -16.61 0.15 -14.42
CA PHE A 54 -15.53 -0.67 -13.88
C PHE A 54 -15.37 -1.98 -14.62
N GLU A 55 -16.47 -2.65 -14.99
CA GLU A 55 -16.43 -3.87 -15.83
C GLU A 55 -15.82 -3.60 -17.21
N THR A 56 -16.04 -2.41 -17.76
CA THR A 56 -15.50 -2.02 -19.08
C THR A 56 -14.01 -1.70 -19.02
N ILE A 57 -13.55 -1.07 -17.94
CA ILE A 57 -12.16 -0.60 -17.79
C ILE A 57 -11.26 -1.71 -17.21
N ALA A 58 -11.78 -2.49 -16.28
CA ALA A 58 -11.05 -3.59 -15.64
C ALA A 58 -11.01 -4.78 -16.60
N SER A 59 -9.93 -4.88 -17.38
CA SER A 59 -9.65 -6.09 -18.15
C SER A 59 -9.54 -7.29 -17.21
N ALA A 60 -10.09 -8.44 -17.63
CA ALA A 60 -9.95 -9.68 -16.86
C ALA A 60 -8.46 -9.97 -16.56
N PRO A 61 -8.12 -10.40 -15.33
CA PRO A 61 -6.74 -10.73 -14.97
C PRO A 61 -6.17 -11.75 -15.96
N LYS A 62 -5.07 -11.40 -16.62
CA LYS A 62 -4.40 -12.34 -17.53
C LYS A 62 -3.72 -13.43 -16.71
N GLN A 63 -3.86 -14.70 -17.13
CA GLN A 63 -3.04 -15.77 -16.56
C GLN A 63 -1.56 -15.44 -16.78
N ASN A 64 -0.74 -15.63 -15.73
CA ASN A 64 0.69 -15.31 -15.71
C ASN A 64 1.02 -13.81 -15.89
N LEU A 65 0.14 -12.92 -15.45
CA LEU A 65 0.46 -11.50 -15.42
C LEU A 65 1.66 -11.27 -14.49
N LYS A 66 2.78 -10.82 -15.08
CA LYS A 66 3.88 -10.27 -14.32
C LYS A 66 3.53 -8.85 -13.92
N VAL A 67 3.34 -8.64 -12.63
CA VAL A 67 3.13 -7.30 -12.05
C VAL A 67 4.47 -6.87 -11.44
N THR A 68 4.99 -5.74 -11.87
CA THR A 68 6.24 -5.18 -11.33
C THR A 68 5.96 -4.18 -10.22
N LEU A 69 6.97 -3.84 -9.42
CA LEU A 69 6.86 -2.69 -8.50
C LEU A 69 6.59 -1.39 -9.26
N HIS A 70 7.07 -1.24 -10.50
CA HIS A 70 6.75 -0.07 -11.32
C HIS A 70 5.24 0.04 -11.59
N ASP A 71 4.59 -1.06 -11.96
CA ASP A 71 3.14 -1.09 -12.20
C ASP A 71 2.34 -0.75 -10.93
N PHE A 72 2.84 -1.16 -9.77
CA PHE A 72 2.25 -0.84 -8.47
C PHE A 72 2.45 0.63 -8.06
N LEU A 73 3.64 1.20 -8.31
CA LEU A 73 3.98 2.58 -7.93
C LEU A 73 3.37 3.62 -8.88
N TYR A 74 3.19 3.25 -10.14
CA TYR A 74 2.66 4.13 -11.20
C TYR A 74 1.45 3.49 -11.89
N PRO A 75 0.37 3.22 -11.14
CA PRO A 75 -0.82 2.62 -11.74
C PRO A 75 -1.45 3.59 -12.72
N VAL A 76 -2.11 3.05 -13.75
CA VAL A 76 -2.94 3.86 -14.64
C VAL A 76 -4.18 4.30 -13.86
N VAL A 77 -4.31 5.60 -13.63
CA VAL A 77 -5.44 6.19 -12.90
C VAL A 77 -6.42 6.83 -13.88
N PHE A 78 -7.70 6.50 -13.74
CA PHE A 78 -8.78 7.12 -14.50
C PHE A 78 -9.60 8.03 -13.58
N TYR A 79 -9.89 9.25 -14.03
CA TYR A 79 -10.64 10.23 -13.25
C TYR A 79 -12.06 10.37 -13.79
N TYR A 80 -13.04 10.18 -12.90
CA TYR A 80 -14.45 10.35 -13.21
C TYR A 80 -15.09 11.31 -12.21
N SER A 81 -15.98 12.15 -12.71
CA SER A 81 -16.86 12.98 -11.91
C SER A 81 -18.27 12.42 -12.01
N LEU A 82 -18.91 12.16 -10.88
CA LEU A 82 -20.34 11.85 -10.85
C LEU A 82 -21.13 13.13 -11.09
N ARG A 83 -22.00 13.10 -12.10
CA ARG A 83 -22.90 14.19 -12.48
C ARG A 83 -24.34 13.70 -12.49
N ALA A 84 -25.26 14.57 -12.11
CA ALA A 84 -26.67 14.37 -12.34
C ALA A 84 -26.96 14.64 -13.82
N VAL A 85 -27.43 13.63 -14.55
CA VAL A 85 -27.84 13.72 -15.94
C VAL A 85 -29.17 13.00 -16.06
N ASP A 86 -30.17 13.66 -16.65
CA ASP A 86 -31.51 13.10 -16.89
C ASP A 86 -32.17 12.46 -15.65
N GLY A 87 -31.94 13.04 -14.47
CA GLY A 87 -32.49 12.54 -13.21
C GLY A 87 -31.76 11.34 -12.59
N GLY A 88 -30.65 10.89 -13.17
CA GLY A 88 -29.77 9.84 -12.64
C GLY A 88 -28.35 10.33 -12.36
N LEU A 89 -27.60 9.61 -11.52
CA LEU A 89 -26.15 9.81 -11.39
C LEU A 89 -25.44 9.09 -12.53
N THR A 90 -24.51 9.78 -13.18
CA THR A 90 -23.71 9.24 -14.29
C THR A 90 -22.23 9.57 -14.08
N PRO A 91 -21.32 8.58 -14.16
CA PRO A 91 -19.89 8.86 -14.17
C PRO A 91 -19.48 9.48 -15.50
N VAL A 92 -18.90 10.67 -15.46
CA VAL A 92 -18.40 11.38 -16.64
C VAL A 92 -16.89 11.49 -16.52
N GLN A 93 -16.17 11.04 -17.56
CA GLN A 93 -14.72 11.16 -17.60
C GLN A 93 -14.34 12.63 -17.48
N SER A 94 -13.50 12.93 -16.50
CA SER A 94 -12.97 14.27 -16.28
C SER A 94 -11.49 14.29 -16.61
N GLU A 95 -11.02 15.37 -17.20
CA GLU A 95 -9.58 15.64 -17.22
C GLU A 95 -9.12 15.71 -15.76
N GLY A 96 -8.27 14.74 -15.38
CA GLY A 96 -7.86 14.59 -14.00
C GLY A 96 -7.26 15.90 -13.51
N ARG A 97 -7.73 16.39 -12.35
CA ARG A 97 -6.89 17.29 -11.56
C ARG A 97 -5.80 16.41 -10.95
N GLY A 98 -4.77 16.10 -11.73
CA GLY A 98 -3.52 15.48 -11.25
C GLY A 98 -2.75 16.36 -10.27
N ALA A 99 -3.27 17.54 -9.94
CA ALA A 99 -2.77 18.44 -8.93
C ALA A 99 -2.97 17.83 -7.53
N GLY A 100 -2.07 16.95 -7.12
CA GLY A 100 -2.02 16.46 -5.74
C GLY A 100 -1.47 15.05 -5.54
N MET A 101 -1.25 14.26 -6.61
CA MET A 101 -0.53 12.99 -6.44
C MET A 101 0.95 13.30 -6.22
N VAL A 102 1.39 13.18 -4.98
CA VAL A 102 2.81 13.25 -4.64
C VAL A 102 3.49 12.04 -5.29
N PRO A 103 4.54 12.24 -6.09
CA PRO A 103 5.26 11.11 -6.69
C PRO A 103 5.74 10.16 -5.59
N PRO A 104 5.73 8.85 -5.83
CA PRO A 104 6.16 7.88 -4.83
C PRO A 104 7.66 7.97 -4.58
N GLY A 105 8.07 7.58 -3.38
CA GLY A 105 9.47 7.54 -2.96
C GLY A 105 9.99 8.83 -2.32
N LEU A 106 11.28 8.81 -1.98
CA LEU A 106 11.96 9.85 -1.20
C LEU A 106 13.21 10.29 -1.95
N GLU A 107 13.35 11.59 -2.19
CA GLU A 107 14.58 12.14 -2.76
C GLU A 107 15.63 12.26 -1.66
N LEU A 108 16.74 11.52 -1.80
CA LEU A 108 17.80 11.48 -0.81
C LEU A 108 19.16 11.78 -1.46
N ASP A 109 20.07 12.36 -0.69
CA ASP A 109 21.47 12.53 -1.11
C ASP A 109 22.16 11.18 -1.35
N ASP A 110 23.11 11.13 -2.29
CA ASP A 110 23.93 9.95 -2.55
C ASP A 110 24.63 9.42 -1.30
N SER A 111 25.00 10.31 -0.38
CA SER A 111 25.65 9.99 0.88
C SER A 111 24.78 9.13 1.81
N ALA A 112 23.45 9.08 1.59
CA ALA A 112 22.53 8.24 2.34
C ALA A 112 22.72 6.75 2.04
N PHE A 113 23.33 6.39 0.91
CA PHE A 113 23.47 5.00 0.46
C PHE A 113 24.89 4.46 0.70
N SER A 114 25.00 3.20 1.09
CA SER A 114 26.30 2.51 1.10
C SER A 114 26.67 2.05 -0.31
N PRO A 115 27.93 2.21 -0.76
CA PRO A 115 28.39 1.67 -2.04
C PRO A 115 28.41 0.13 -2.07
N ALA A 116 28.30 -0.52 -0.92
CA ALA A 116 28.24 -1.98 -0.82
C ALA A 116 26.85 -2.56 -1.16
N TRP A 117 25.81 -1.72 -1.17
CA TRP A 117 24.46 -2.20 -1.45
C TRP A 117 24.17 -2.15 -2.95
N PRO A 118 23.67 -3.24 -3.55
CA PRO A 118 23.12 -3.17 -4.89
C PRO A 118 21.86 -2.29 -4.88
N SER A 119 21.58 -1.69 -6.03
CA SER A 119 20.34 -0.95 -6.29
C SER A 119 19.60 -1.58 -7.47
N PHE A 120 18.28 -1.65 -7.38
CA PHE A 120 17.42 -2.08 -8.48
C PHE A 120 16.37 -1.02 -8.80
N LEU A 121 16.00 -0.95 -10.08
CA LEU A 121 14.87 -0.18 -10.55
C LEU A 121 13.56 -0.90 -10.20
N PRO A 122 12.45 -0.18 -9.97
CA PRO A 122 11.15 -0.80 -9.74
C PRO A 122 10.68 -1.76 -10.85
N THR A 123 11.15 -1.56 -12.09
CA THR A 123 10.84 -2.45 -13.23
C THR A 123 11.55 -3.80 -13.17
N GLU A 124 12.60 -3.94 -12.35
CA GLU A 124 13.38 -5.18 -12.19
C GLU A 124 12.83 -6.09 -11.09
N ILE A 125 11.80 -5.62 -10.37
CA ILE A 125 11.24 -6.29 -9.21
C ILE A 125 9.81 -6.73 -9.52
N GLU A 126 9.57 -8.05 -9.52
CA GLU A 126 8.25 -8.63 -9.74
C GLU A 126 7.55 -8.83 -8.39
N ILE A 127 6.26 -8.49 -8.28
CA ILE A 127 5.44 -8.76 -7.11
C ILE A 127 5.01 -10.23 -7.15
N CYS A 128 5.21 -10.95 -6.05
CA CYS A 128 4.78 -12.34 -5.94
C CYS A 128 3.27 -12.38 -5.75
N VAL A 129 2.55 -12.76 -6.81
CA VAL A 129 1.10 -12.99 -6.78
C VAL A 129 0.84 -14.49 -6.68
N THR A 130 0.20 -14.94 -5.61
CA THR A 130 -0.09 -16.37 -5.38
C THR A 130 -1.22 -16.87 -6.28
N ASN A 131 -2.34 -16.13 -6.34
CA ASN A 131 -3.46 -16.44 -7.21
C ASN A 131 -3.79 -15.27 -8.13
N PRO A 132 -4.23 -15.49 -9.39
CA PRO A 132 -4.56 -14.41 -10.32
C PRO A 132 -5.59 -13.40 -9.78
N GLU A 133 -6.52 -13.84 -8.95
CA GLU A 133 -7.48 -12.97 -8.26
C GLU A 133 -6.83 -12.00 -7.26
N ASP A 134 -5.72 -12.42 -6.63
CA ASP A 134 -4.98 -11.59 -5.67
C ASP A 134 -4.17 -10.51 -6.37
N ALA A 135 -3.98 -10.58 -7.70
CA ALA A 135 -3.24 -9.57 -8.47
C ALA A 135 -3.82 -8.16 -8.29
N ILE A 136 -5.13 -8.06 -8.05
CA ILE A 136 -5.86 -6.81 -7.85
C ILE A 136 -5.54 -6.17 -6.49
N HIS A 137 -5.18 -6.99 -5.50
CA HIS A 137 -4.91 -6.58 -4.12
C HIS A 137 -3.49 -6.95 -3.67
N ALA A 138 -2.59 -7.19 -4.62
CA ALA A 138 -1.28 -7.72 -4.32
C ALA A 138 -0.51 -6.73 -3.45
N SER A 139 -0.25 -7.12 -2.20
CA SER A 139 0.66 -6.36 -1.35
C SER A 139 2.08 -6.51 -1.90
N PRO A 140 2.83 -5.42 -2.11
CA PRO A 140 4.17 -5.49 -2.67
C PRO A 140 5.18 -6.03 -1.65
N ASN A 141 4.79 -6.62 -0.52
CA ASN A 141 5.73 -7.04 0.52
C ASN A 141 6.54 -8.30 0.16
N LYS A 142 6.03 -9.21 -0.67
CA LYS A 142 6.77 -10.39 -1.14
C LYS A 142 7.10 -10.17 -2.62
N VAL A 143 8.38 -10.08 -2.94
CA VAL A 143 8.82 -9.77 -4.31
C VAL A 143 9.88 -10.74 -4.80
N LEU A 144 9.97 -10.89 -6.11
CA LEU A 144 10.95 -11.69 -6.83
C LEU A 144 11.93 -10.75 -7.54
N VAL A 145 13.19 -10.79 -7.10
CA VAL A 145 14.28 -10.00 -7.65
C VAL A 145 14.90 -10.74 -8.83
N ASN A 146 14.91 -10.11 -10.01
CA ASN A 146 15.50 -10.67 -11.24
C ASN A 146 15.06 -12.11 -11.57
N GLY A 147 13.82 -12.47 -11.22
CA GLY A 147 13.25 -13.80 -11.47
C GLY A 147 13.87 -14.93 -10.65
N LYS A 148 14.69 -14.63 -9.63
CA LYS A 148 15.52 -15.65 -8.94
C LYS A 148 15.37 -15.70 -7.44
N ALA A 149 15.34 -14.54 -6.78
CA ALA A 149 15.42 -14.46 -5.32
C ALA A 149 14.18 -13.81 -4.73
N ILE A 150 13.59 -14.45 -3.72
CA ILE A 150 12.46 -13.87 -2.98
C ILE A 150 13.02 -12.93 -1.91
N ALA A 151 12.45 -11.73 -1.83
CA ALA A 151 12.78 -10.73 -0.83
C ALA A 151 11.51 -10.14 -0.21
N PHE A 152 11.67 -9.58 0.99
CA PHE A 152 10.66 -8.72 1.59
C PHE A 152 10.89 -7.28 1.13
N PHE A 153 9.89 -6.63 0.54
CA PHE A 153 9.96 -5.21 0.18
C PHE A 153 9.20 -4.35 1.19
N LYS A 154 9.91 -3.35 1.72
CA LYS A 154 9.35 -2.28 2.54
C LYS A 154 9.28 -1.01 1.71
N LEU A 155 8.06 -0.54 1.47
CA LEU A 155 7.76 0.72 0.79
C LEU A 155 7.93 1.90 1.75
N TYR A 156 8.49 3.00 1.25
CA TYR A 156 8.44 4.31 1.93
C TYR A 156 7.41 5.22 1.27
N GLN A 157 6.63 5.89 2.11
CA GLN A 157 5.65 6.88 1.69
C GLN A 157 6.26 8.29 1.70
N PRO A 158 5.68 9.23 0.93
CA PRO A 158 6.01 10.64 1.09
C PRO A 158 5.84 11.08 2.56
N GLY A 159 6.90 11.63 3.14
CA GLY A 159 6.95 12.02 4.56
C GLY A 159 7.80 11.09 5.45
N ASP A 160 8.22 9.93 4.95
CA ASP A 160 9.01 8.96 5.72
C ASP A 160 10.52 9.27 5.79
N THR A 161 10.96 10.46 5.35
CA THR A 161 12.39 10.80 5.18
C THR A 161 13.24 10.51 6.40
N ASP A 162 12.85 10.99 7.58
CA ASP A 162 13.62 10.79 8.83
C ASP A 162 13.69 9.32 9.22
N MET A 163 12.60 8.58 9.00
CA MET A 163 12.55 7.13 9.26
C MET A 163 13.48 6.38 8.32
N ALA A 164 13.45 6.70 7.02
CA ALA A 164 14.28 6.08 6.01
C ALA A 164 15.77 6.36 6.26
N LEU A 165 16.15 7.61 6.56
CA LEU A 165 17.53 7.98 6.86
C LEU A 165 18.07 7.23 8.09
N ARG A 166 17.29 7.17 9.17
CA ARG A 166 17.68 6.41 10.37
C ARG A 166 17.87 4.93 10.08
N GLU A 167 16.98 4.35 9.27
CA GLU A 167 17.03 2.93 8.91
C GLU A 167 18.21 2.60 8.00
N LEU A 168 18.48 3.44 6.99
CA LEU A 168 19.67 3.33 6.15
C LEU A 168 20.94 3.43 7.01
N GLU A 169 21.03 4.39 7.92
CA GLU A 169 22.20 4.54 8.80
C GLU A 169 22.46 3.30 9.65
N ASN A 170 21.41 2.72 10.24
CA ASN A 170 21.54 1.45 10.99
C ASN A 170 22.08 0.32 10.11
N TYR A 171 21.59 0.19 8.88
CA TYR A 171 22.08 -0.83 7.97
C TYR A 171 23.50 -0.57 7.48
N LYS A 172 23.95 0.69 7.39
CA LYS A 172 25.36 1.00 7.08
C LYS A 172 26.24 0.46 8.19
N GLN A 173 25.90 0.77 9.44
CA GLN A 173 26.63 0.29 10.61
C GLN A 173 26.66 -1.24 10.65
N ILE A 174 25.54 -1.92 10.35
CA ILE A 174 25.51 -3.39 10.27
C ILE A 174 26.45 -3.92 9.18
N THR A 175 26.46 -3.27 8.00
CA THR A 175 27.30 -3.67 6.86
C THR A 175 28.79 -3.49 7.18
N GLU A 176 29.14 -2.39 7.86
CA GLU A 176 30.52 -2.04 8.24
C GLU A 176 31.03 -2.84 9.43
N SER A 177 30.14 -3.32 10.29
CA SER A 177 30.48 -4.04 11.53
C SER A 177 30.98 -5.47 11.29
N ASN A 178 31.03 -5.95 10.05
CA ASN A 178 31.50 -7.30 9.68
C ASN A 178 30.93 -8.42 10.56
N LEU A 179 29.65 -8.30 10.94
CA LEU A 179 28.96 -9.25 11.80
C LEU A 179 28.89 -10.62 11.14
N ASP A 180 29.05 -11.69 11.94
CA ASP A 180 28.97 -13.08 11.48
C ASP A 180 27.76 -13.28 10.54
N PRO A 181 27.97 -13.76 9.30
CA PRO A 181 26.88 -14.09 8.38
C PRO A 181 25.80 -15.00 8.98
N GLY A 182 26.17 -15.85 9.96
CA GLY A 182 25.24 -16.73 10.69
C GLY A 182 24.36 -16.03 11.72
N LEU A 183 24.63 -14.77 12.04
CA LEU A 183 23.85 -13.99 13.00
C LEU A 183 22.42 -13.77 12.47
N ARG A 184 21.41 -14.07 13.31
CA ARG A 184 19.99 -14.03 12.94
C ARG A 184 19.40 -12.63 13.03
N ILE A 185 19.94 -11.71 12.25
CA ILE A 185 19.41 -10.36 12.07
C ILE A 185 18.71 -10.23 10.72
N CYS A 186 17.75 -9.31 10.63
CA CYS A 186 17.25 -8.86 9.33
C CYS A 186 18.41 -8.20 8.58
N ARG A 187 18.70 -8.65 7.37
CA ARG A 187 19.79 -8.10 6.55
C ARG A 187 19.21 -7.38 5.35
N LEU A 188 19.75 -6.19 5.09
CA LEU A 188 19.48 -5.45 3.87
C LEU A 188 20.16 -6.15 2.69
N LEU A 189 19.36 -6.51 1.68
CA LEU A 189 19.83 -7.13 0.46
C LEU A 189 20.13 -6.07 -0.60
N SER A 190 19.26 -5.06 -0.73
CA SER A 190 19.40 -4.00 -1.72
C SER A 190 18.49 -2.82 -1.39
N VAL A 191 18.71 -1.72 -2.11
CA VAL A 191 17.79 -0.57 -2.14
C VAL A 191 17.02 -0.56 -3.47
N ILE A 192 15.78 -0.09 -3.46
CA ILE A 192 14.99 0.15 -4.67
C ILE A 192 15.00 1.66 -4.92
N LYS A 193 15.74 2.11 -5.93
CA LYS A 193 15.85 3.53 -6.27
C LYS A 193 16.02 3.74 -7.76
N ASP A 194 15.70 4.94 -8.24
CA ASP A 194 15.99 5.33 -9.62
C ASP A 194 17.37 5.98 -9.78
N ALA A 195 17.68 6.42 -11.01
CA ALA A 195 18.91 7.10 -11.35
C ALA A 195 19.03 8.52 -10.74
N GLY A 196 17.92 9.10 -10.27
CA GLY A 196 17.86 10.40 -9.59
C GLY A 196 17.92 10.29 -8.08
N ASN A 197 18.25 9.12 -7.52
CA ASN A 197 18.26 8.84 -6.08
C ASN A 197 16.90 8.95 -5.38
N GLN A 198 15.81 8.82 -6.13
CA GLN A 198 14.49 8.61 -5.55
C GLN A 198 14.45 7.20 -4.95
N LEU A 199 14.49 7.09 -3.62
CA LEU A 199 14.34 5.84 -2.89
C LEU A 199 12.85 5.46 -2.78
N PHE A 200 12.48 4.31 -3.31
CA PHE A 200 11.13 3.76 -3.16
C PHE A 200 11.02 2.83 -1.95
N GLY A 201 12.09 2.12 -1.62
CA GLY A 201 12.04 1.16 -0.52
C GLY A 201 13.28 0.30 -0.38
N LEU A 202 13.22 -0.63 0.56
CA LEU A 202 14.30 -1.55 0.91
C LEU A 202 13.90 -2.99 0.62
N LEU A 203 14.88 -3.81 0.20
CA LEU A 203 14.73 -5.26 0.14
C LEU A 203 15.46 -5.94 1.29
N TRP A 204 14.73 -6.78 2.01
CA TRP A 204 15.25 -7.59 3.10
C TRP A 204 15.14 -9.07 2.78
N THR A 205 15.89 -9.87 3.55
CA THR A 205 15.67 -11.32 3.60
C THR A 205 14.20 -11.59 3.90
N TYR A 206 13.54 -12.33 3.00
CA TYR A 206 12.16 -12.73 3.22
C TYR A 206 12.09 -13.81 4.32
N ILE A 207 11.25 -13.58 5.31
CA ILE A 207 10.96 -14.54 6.38
C ILE A 207 9.55 -15.07 6.13
N GLU A 208 9.44 -16.36 5.83
CA GLU A 208 8.15 -17.02 5.68
C GLU A 208 7.56 -17.23 7.09
N CYS A 209 6.67 -16.33 7.49
CA CYS A 209 5.99 -16.37 8.78
C CYS A 209 4.51 -16.01 8.69
N ASP A 210 3.91 -16.05 7.49
CA ASP A 210 2.50 -15.71 7.26
C ASP A 210 2.09 -14.33 7.84
N PHE A 211 3.03 -13.37 7.81
CA PHE A 211 2.89 -12.04 8.42
C PHE A 211 2.63 -12.04 9.93
N LEU A 212 2.89 -13.16 10.61
CA LEU A 212 2.77 -13.28 12.06
C LEU A 212 4.07 -12.83 12.73
N THR A 213 3.95 -11.83 13.59
CA THR A 213 5.01 -11.48 14.53
C THR A 213 5.04 -12.49 15.68
N LEU A 214 6.16 -12.54 16.41
CA LEU A 214 6.25 -13.36 17.62
C LEU A 214 5.17 -12.99 18.66
N ALA A 215 4.82 -11.71 18.76
CA ALA A 215 3.77 -11.24 19.66
C ALA A 215 2.39 -11.79 19.29
N CYS A 216 2.13 -12.02 18.00
CA CYS A 216 0.89 -12.64 17.50
C CYS A 216 0.92 -14.17 17.60
N ALA A 217 2.10 -14.78 17.43
CA ALA A 217 2.25 -16.24 17.44
C ALA A 217 2.24 -16.86 18.85
N VAL A 218 2.35 -16.05 19.91
CA VAL A 218 2.30 -16.54 21.30
C VAL A 218 0.85 -16.66 21.74
N GLU A 219 0.37 -17.89 21.81
CA GLU A 219 -0.94 -18.26 22.35
C GLU A 219 -0.81 -18.86 23.77
N PRO A 220 -1.90 -18.90 24.55
CA PRO A 220 -1.90 -19.48 25.90
C PRO A 220 -1.40 -20.93 25.94
N ASP A 221 -1.70 -21.72 24.91
CA ASP A 221 -1.36 -23.13 24.74
C ASP A 221 -0.02 -23.36 24.02
N THR A 222 0.65 -22.30 23.56
CA THR A 222 1.96 -22.41 22.90
C THR A 222 2.95 -23.14 23.82
N PRO A 223 3.58 -24.25 23.38
CA PRO A 223 4.44 -25.06 24.22
C PRO A 223 5.61 -24.29 24.84
N ALA A 224 5.91 -24.59 26.11
CA ALA A 224 7.02 -23.96 26.84
C ALA A 224 8.38 -24.17 26.14
N SER A 225 8.59 -25.33 25.50
CA SER A 225 9.79 -25.61 24.71
C SER A 225 9.94 -24.68 23.50
N THR A 226 8.84 -24.32 22.83
CA THR A 226 8.84 -23.37 21.72
C THR A 226 9.16 -21.96 22.20
N LYS A 227 8.56 -21.53 23.32
CA LYS A 227 8.87 -20.24 23.95
C LYS A 227 10.34 -20.15 24.35
N GLN A 228 10.88 -21.19 24.97
CA GLN A 228 12.29 -21.26 25.35
C GLN A 228 13.20 -21.18 24.12
N LYS A 229 12.88 -21.94 23.06
CA LYS A 229 13.63 -21.85 21.79
C LYS A 229 13.68 -20.40 21.29
N TRP A 230 12.55 -19.69 21.21
CA TRP A 230 12.55 -18.30 20.76
C TRP A 230 13.39 -17.38 21.65
N VAL A 231 13.33 -17.54 22.97
CA VAL A 231 14.19 -16.80 23.91
C VAL A 231 15.66 -17.07 23.64
N ASP A 232 16.04 -18.33 23.44
CA ASP A 232 17.44 -18.71 23.14
C ASP A 232 17.91 -18.08 21.82
N GLN A 233 17.03 -18.02 20.80
CA GLN A 233 17.34 -17.40 19.51
C GLN A 233 17.56 -15.89 19.62
N VAL A 234 16.71 -15.18 20.37
CA VAL A 234 16.84 -13.73 20.58
C VAL A 234 18.08 -13.42 21.42
N THR A 235 18.26 -14.13 22.53
CA THR A 235 19.37 -13.90 23.46
C THR A 235 20.72 -14.18 22.79
N GLY A 236 20.82 -15.29 22.05
CA GLY A 236 22.04 -15.63 21.31
C GLY A 236 22.37 -14.69 20.14
N THR A 237 21.44 -13.82 19.74
CA THR A 237 21.71 -12.78 18.73
C THR A 237 22.30 -11.50 19.35
N LEU A 238 22.11 -11.30 20.67
CA LEU A 238 22.56 -10.11 21.41
C LEU A 238 23.93 -10.29 22.10
N THR A 239 24.52 -11.48 22.01
CA THR A 239 25.78 -11.90 22.64
C THR A 239 26.87 -12.11 21.60
#